data_AF-A0AAV2JMY7-F1
#
_entry.id   AF-A0AAV2JMY7-F1
#
_cell.length_a   1.000
_cell.length_b   1.000
_cell.length_c   1.000
_cell.angle_alpha   90.00
_cell.angle_beta   90.00
_cell.angle_gamma   90.00
#
_symmetry.space_group_name_H-M   'P 1'
#
loop_
_entity.id
_entity.type
_entity.pdbx_description
1 polymer ?
#
loop_
_entity_poly.entity_id
_entity_poly.type
_entity_poly.pdbx_seq_one_letter_code
_entity_poly.pdbx_strand_id
1 'polypeptide(L)' 'MQYIPLPDVLKKISGFIQEQNEKIYAPRGLLLTDPIERGMRVLEISVYEDHGCSSSSPSSSSMSSACSTAR' A
#
# COMPACT_ATOMS: atom_id res chain seq x y z
N MET A 1 -0.46 -17.42 -33.03
CA MET A 1 0.46 -17.75 -31.91
C MET A 1 0.06 -16.87 -30.74
N GLN A 2 -0.65 -17.40 -29.74
CA GLN A 2 -0.88 -16.69 -28.48
C GLN A 2 0.33 -16.95 -27.58
N TYR A 3 1.01 -15.90 -27.13
CA TYR A 3 2.15 -16.03 -26.23
C TYR A 3 1.64 -16.30 -24.81
N ILE A 4 1.93 -17.50 -24.29
CA ILE A 4 1.65 -17.87 -22.91
C ILE A 4 3.00 -17.87 -22.17
N PRO A 5 3.19 -17.04 -21.14
CA PRO A 5 4.45 -17.00 -20.41
C PRO A 5 4.74 -18.33 -19.71
N LEU A 6 6.03 -18.62 -19.53
CA LEU A 6 6.48 -19.76 -18.74
C LEU A 6 6.09 -19.61 -17.25
N PRO A 7 5.90 -20.72 -16.52
CA PRO A 7 5.48 -20.70 -15.12
C PRO A 7 6.39 -19.87 -14.21
N ASP A 8 7.70 -19.83 -14.48
CA ASP A 8 8.64 -19.01 -13.70
C ASP A 8 8.47 -17.51 -13.95
N VAL A 9 8.05 -17.13 -15.15
CA VAL A 9 7.75 -15.73 -15.49
C VAL A 9 6.46 -15.29 -14.79
N LEU A 10 5.46 -16.17 -14.73
CA LEU A 10 4.20 -15.91 -14.03
C LEU A 10 4.44 -15.61 -12.54
N LYS A 11 5.29 -16.39 -11.86
CA LYS A 11 5.69 -16.12 -10.46
C LYS A 11 6.36 -14.76 -10.28
N LYS A 12 7.20 -14.35 -11.23
CA LYS A 12 7.86 -13.02 -11.19
C LYS A 12 6.84 -11.89 -11.36
N ILE A 13 5.87 -12.05 -12.24
CA ILE A 13 4.80 -11.06 -12.46
C ILE A 13 3.98 -10.91 -11.18
N SER A 14 3.52 -12.02 -10.59
CA SER A 14 2.76 -12.02 -9.35
C SER A 14 3.53 -11.32 -8.21
N GLY A 15 4.79 -11.70 -8.00
CA GLY A 15 5.66 -11.07 -6.99
C GLY A 15 5.89 -9.58 -7.24
N PHE A 16 6.08 -9.18 -8.51
CA PHE A 16 6.23 -7.78 -8.88
C PHE A 16 4.96 -6.97 -8.59
N ILE A 17 3.79 -7.47 -8.97
CA ILE A 17 2.50 -6.80 -8.72
C ILE A 17 2.33 -6.58 -7.21
N GLN A 18 2.61 -7.60 -6.39
CA GLN A 18 2.48 -7.51 -4.95
C GLN A 18 3.44 -6.46 -4.35
N GLU A 19 4.71 -6.48 -4.76
CA GLU A 19 5.69 -5.48 -4.31
C GLU A 19 5.29 -4.04 -4.72
N GLN A 20 4.79 -3.86 -5.95
CA GLN A 20 4.37 -2.54 -6.42
C GLN A 20 3.08 -2.06 -5.77
N ASN A 21 2.15 -2.97 -5.47
CA ASN A 21 0.95 -2.65 -4.69
C ASN A 21 1.34 -2.07 -3.34
N GLU A 22 2.25 -2.71 -2.62
CA GLU A 22 2.71 -2.23 -1.31
C GLU A 22 3.46 -0.89 -1.39
N LYS A 23 4.35 -0.72 -2.37
CA LYS A 23 5.27 0.44 -2.41
C LYS A 23 4.73 1.66 -3.14
N ILE A 24 3.87 1.46 -4.16
CA ILE A 24 3.55 2.51 -5.13
C ILE A 24 2.04 2.71 -5.27
N TYR A 25 1.28 1.63 -5.48
CA TYR A 25 -0.12 1.74 -5.86
C TYR A 25 -1.03 1.95 -4.65
N ALA A 26 -0.90 1.14 -3.59
CA ALA A 26 -1.75 1.27 -2.40
C ALA A 26 -1.62 2.65 -1.72
N PRO A 27 -0.42 3.25 -1.57
CA PRO A 27 -0.27 4.62 -1.04
C PRO A 27 -0.93 5.70 -1.91
N ARG A 28 -1.33 5.38 -3.14
CA ARG A 28 -2.01 6.27 -4.08
C ARG A 28 -3.49 5.91 -4.27
N GLY A 29 -4.03 5.02 -3.43
CA GLY A 29 -5.41 4.56 -3.55
C GLY A 29 -5.64 3.66 -4.77
N LEU A 30 -4.62 2.91 -5.20
CA LEU A 30 -4.70 2.01 -6.35
C LEU A 30 -4.34 0.58 -5.92
N LEU A 31 -5.01 -0.41 -6.48
CA LEU A 31 -4.68 -1.82 -6.29
C LEU A 31 -4.77 -2.56 -7.62
N LEU A 32 -3.68 -3.25 -7.99
CA LEU A 32 -3.67 -4.14 -9.14
C LEU A 32 -3.94 -5.57 -8.69
N THR A 33 -4.90 -6.23 -9.33
CA THR A 33 -5.18 -7.66 -9.12
C THR A 33 -4.34 -8.50 -10.08
N ASP A 34 -3.82 -9.63 -9.60
CA ASP A 34 -3.00 -10.53 -10.42
C ASP A 34 -3.81 -11.06 -11.63
N PRO A 35 -3.39 -10.76 -12.88
CA PRO A 35 -4.10 -11.21 -14.07
C PRO A 35 -4.06 -12.74 -14.27
N ILE A 36 -3.14 -13.45 -13.59
CA ILE A 36 -3.01 -14.91 -13.66
C ILE A 36 -4.28 -15.60 -13.14
N GLU A 37 -4.90 -15.05 -12.09
CA GLU A 37 -6.16 -15.57 -11.51
C GLU A 37 -7.32 -15.58 -12.52
N ARG A 38 -7.21 -14.79 -13.61
CA ARG A 38 -8.20 -14.73 -14.71
C ARG A 38 -7.70 -15.30 -16.03
N GLY A 39 -6.59 -16.04 -16.00
CA GLY A 39 -5.99 -16.65 -17.17
C GLY A 39 -5.36 -15.63 -18.12
N MET A 40 -4.80 -14.53 -17.59
CA MET A 40 -4.05 -13.51 -18.32
C MET A 40 -4.88 -12.72 -19.35
N ARG A 41 -6.21 -12.76 -19.27
CA ARG A 41 -7.11 -12.12 -20.24
C ARG A 41 -7.39 -10.65 -19.92
N VAL A 42 -7.29 -10.27 -18.65
CA VAL A 42 -7.71 -8.96 -18.14
C VAL A 42 -6.74 -8.52 -17.05
N LEU A 43 -6.37 -7.23 -17.06
CA LEU A 43 -5.70 -6.55 -15.96
C LEU A 43 -6.72 -5.66 -15.25
N GLU A 44 -6.97 -5.93 -13.98
CA GLU A 44 -7.90 -5.14 -13.16
C GLU A 44 -7.11 -4.11 -12.33
N ILE A 45 -7.59 -2.86 -12.35
CA ILE A 45 -7.08 -1.77 -11.54
C ILE A 45 -8.25 -1.23 -10.72
N SER A 46 -8.18 -1.43 -9.41
CA SER A 46 -9.14 -0.89 -8.47
C SER A 46 -8.66 0.46 -7.95
N VAL A 47 -9.52 1.46 -7.99
CA VAL A 47 -9.30 2.75 -7.32
C VAL A 47 -10.09 2.72 -6.01
N TYR A 48 -9.43 3.02 -4.91
CA TYR A 48 -10.07 3.16 -3.61
C TYR A 48 -9.60 4.45 -2.95
N GLU A 49 -10.53 5.15 -2.32
CA GLU A 49 -10.16 6.26 -1.46
C GLU A 49 -9.59 5.68 -0.17
N ASP A 50 -8.28 5.78 0.00
CA ASP A 50 -7.71 5.71 1.33
C ASP A 50 -8.18 6.97 2.06
N HIS A 51 -9.29 6.87 2.79
CA HIS A 51 -9.58 7.79 3.88
C HIS A 51 -8.55 7.54 4.99
N GLY A 52 -7.27 7.73 4.66
CA GLY A 52 -6.16 7.69 5.58
C GLY A 52 -6.42 8.78 6.59
N CYS A 53 -6.98 8.37 7.73
CA CYS A 53 -7.11 9.09 8.99
C CYS A 53 -6.85 10.60 8.84
N SER A 54 -7.90 11.37 8.52
CA SER A 54 -7.84 12.82 8.64
C SER A 54 -7.42 13.16 10.06
N SER A 55 -6.17 13.60 10.21
CA SER A 55 -5.58 14.18 11.41
C SER A 55 -5.74 13.37 12.70
N SER A 56 -4.73 12.57 13.02
CA SER A 56 -4.31 12.50 14.42
C SER A 56 -3.94 13.92 14.87
N SER A 57 -4.90 14.63 15.48
CA SER A 57 -4.63 15.86 16.21
C SER A 57 -3.46 15.60 17.16
N PRO A 58 -2.41 16.43 17.18
CA PRO A 58 -1.39 16.31 18.20
C PRO A 58 -2.06 16.67 19.53
N SER A 59 -2.35 15.68 20.36
CA SER A 59 -2.63 15.92 21.78
C SER A 59 -1.34 16.48 22.38
N SER A 60 -1.32 17.80 22.51
CA SER A 60 -0.25 18.58 23.13
C SER A 60 0.10 17.98 24.49
N SER A 61 1.29 17.39 24.61
CA SER A 61 1.90 17.12 25.90
C SER A 61 2.31 18.45 26.52
N SER A 62 1.45 18.97 27.40
CA SER A 62 1.77 20.11 28.24
C SER A 62 2.95 19.73 29.15
N MET A 63 4.17 20.12 28.79
CA MET A 63 5.25 20.22 29.77
C MET A 63 4.99 21.49 30.59
N SER A 64 4.62 21.32 31.85
CA SER A 64 4.66 22.39 32.83
C SER A 64 5.71 22.01 33.87
N SER A 65 6.85 22.69 33.73
CA SER A 65 8.00 22.71 34.63
C SER A 65 7.59 22.97 36.08
N ALA A 66 7.74 21.99 36.95
CA ALA A 66 7.79 22.22 38.38
C ALA A 66 9.21 22.71 38.74
N CYS A 67 9.34 24.00 39.01
CA CYS A 67 10.54 24.60 39.56
C CYS A 67 10.77 24.07 40.99
N SER A 68 11.91 23.40 41.18
CA SER A 68 12.44 23.08 42.51
C SER A 68 13.04 24.33 43.14
N THR A 69 12.61 24.76 44.32
CA THR A 69 13.50 25.42 45.30
C THR A 69 12.98 25.24 46.72
N ALA A 70 13.87 24.75 47.57
CA ALA A 70 13.71 24.55 49.00
C ALA A 70 13.66 25.87 49.79
N ARG A 71 12.83 25.91 50.84
CA ARG A 71 13.18 26.40 52.20
C ARG A 71 12.03 26.15 53.16
#